data_AF-A0A9W7XJD3-F1
#
_entry.id   AF-A0A9W7XJD3-F1
#
_cell.length_a   1.000
_cell.length_b   1.000
_cell.length_c   1.000
_cell.angle_alpha   90.00
_cell.angle_beta   90.00
_cell.angle_gamma   90.00
#
_symmetry.space_group_name_H-M   'P 1'
#
loop_
_entity.id
_entity.type
_entity.pdbx_description
1 polymer ?
#
loop_
_entity_poly.entity_id
_entity_poly.type
_entity_poly.pdbx_seq_one_letter_code
_entity_poly.pdbx_strand_id
1 'polypeptide(L)'
;MTDSWLPSFLRSPLAALIGEDCTVTLVDNLDLLEPHCLRHALSKGLGLGIVLGGCVVKLPQLFKILKSKSVAGISLSSYILEVLANAITIAYNFRNGYAFTTYGEAVFIGIQNIAITMLMLLFTGRAALGVVTAASLVFFTYSLFDVSLVGGSLLSTLYGLTIPLVISSRIPQIYTIHVNKYTGQLSAFAVFNYFFGTAARLFTTLVEVDDSLVLLGNVLATIANGILAAQMLYYWNAPAPKDKYRLDSKKKE
;
A
#
# COMPACT_ATOMS: atom_id res chain seq x y z
N MET A 1 -11.90 -10.27 39.68
CA MET A 1 -10.59 -9.58 39.60
C MET A 1 -9.64 -10.58 38.97
N THR A 2 -9.49 -10.53 37.65
CA THR A 2 -8.57 -11.42 36.92
C THR A 2 -7.17 -10.87 37.07
N ASP A 3 -6.29 -11.65 37.72
CA ASP A 3 -4.88 -11.33 37.88
C ASP A 3 -4.20 -11.40 36.51
N SER A 4 -4.15 -10.27 35.82
CA SER A 4 -3.44 -10.19 34.54
C SER A 4 -1.94 -10.30 34.81
N TRP A 5 -1.35 -11.42 34.38
CA TRP A 5 0.09 -11.66 34.42
C TRP A 5 0.87 -10.67 33.53
N LEU A 6 0.18 -9.95 32.64
CA LEU A 6 0.75 -8.94 31.76
C LEU A 6 0.87 -7.57 32.48
N PRO A 7 2.06 -6.92 32.44
CA PRO A 7 2.25 -5.58 32.99
C PRO A 7 1.23 -4.58 32.43
N SER A 8 0.72 -3.67 33.28
CA SER A 8 -0.29 -2.68 32.90
C SER A 8 0.14 -1.82 31.69
N PHE A 9 1.43 -1.47 31.58
CA PHE A 9 1.96 -0.74 30.44
C PHE A 9 1.76 -1.44 29.09
N LEU A 10 1.71 -2.79 29.07
CA LEU A 10 1.44 -3.57 27.86
C LEU A 10 -0.04 -3.93 27.71
N ARG A 11 -0.74 -4.16 28.83
CA ARG A 11 -2.15 -4.53 28.83
C ARG A 11 -3.06 -3.39 28.38
N SER A 12 -2.83 -2.17 28.87
CA SER A 12 -3.65 -1.00 28.55
C SER A 12 -3.70 -0.67 27.04
N PRO A 13 -2.56 -0.56 26.32
CA PRO A 13 -2.61 -0.33 24.87
C PRO A 13 -3.19 -1.53 24.09
N LEU A 14 -3.02 -2.75 24.59
CA LEU A 14 -3.58 -3.95 23.96
C LEU A 14 -5.10 -4.02 24.12
N ALA A 15 -5.62 -3.71 25.31
CA ALA A 15 -7.04 -3.60 25.60
C ALA A 15 -7.69 -2.45 24.82
N ALA A 16 -6.99 -1.32 24.66
CA ALA A 16 -7.46 -0.24 23.80
C ALA A 16 -7.50 -0.63 22.31
N LEU A 17 -6.67 -1.57 21.87
CA LEU A 17 -6.56 -1.98 20.46
C LEU A 17 -7.55 -3.08 20.07
N ILE A 18 -7.75 -4.09 20.93
CA ILE A 18 -8.52 -5.31 20.63
C ILE A 18 -9.83 -5.38 21.45
N GLY A 19 -9.98 -4.53 22.47
CA GLY A 19 -11.12 -4.50 23.39
C GLY A 19 -10.84 -5.27 24.69
N GLU A 20 -11.48 -4.83 25.78
CA GLU A 20 -11.35 -5.46 27.12
C GLU A 20 -11.79 -6.93 27.09
N ASP A 21 -12.94 -7.24 26.48
CA ASP A 21 -13.47 -8.61 26.44
C ASP A 21 -12.53 -9.59 25.73
N CYS A 22 -11.97 -9.18 24.59
CA CYS A 22 -11.03 -10.00 23.84
C CYS A 22 -9.63 -10.03 24.49
N THR A 23 -9.25 -9.00 25.23
CA THR A 23 -7.99 -9.00 26.01
C THR A 23 -8.12 -9.97 27.19
N VAL A 24 -9.24 -9.96 27.90
CA VAL A 24 -9.49 -10.93 28.97
C VAL A 24 -9.51 -12.35 28.41
N THR A 25 -10.17 -12.57 27.28
CA THR A 25 -10.31 -13.92 26.69
C THR A 25 -8.98 -14.46 26.15
N LEU A 26 -8.24 -13.70 25.34
CA LEU A 26 -6.97 -14.19 24.76
C LEU A 26 -5.77 -14.08 25.68
N VAL A 27 -5.66 -13.03 26.50
CA VAL A 27 -4.45 -12.71 27.25
C VAL A 27 -4.55 -13.19 28.69
N ASP A 28 -5.67 -12.90 29.36
CA ASP A 28 -5.83 -13.24 30.77
C ASP A 28 -6.27 -14.69 30.96
N ASN A 29 -7.18 -15.19 30.11
CA ASN A 29 -7.69 -16.57 30.15
C ASN A 29 -6.91 -17.53 29.24
N LEU A 30 -5.97 -17.03 28.41
CA LEU A 30 -5.21 -17.80 27.42
C LEU A 30 -6.07 -18.66 26.47
N ASP A 31 -7.32 -18.26 26.23
CA ASP A 31 -8.20 -18.94 25.30
C ASP A 31 -7.93 -18.46 23.86
N LEU A 32 -6.85 -18.99 23.29
CA LEU A 32 -6.40 -18.69 21.94
C LEU A 32 -7.27 -19.33 20.85
N LEU A 33 -8.24 -20.17 21.23
CA LEU A 33 -9.10 -20.90 20.30
C LEU A 33 -10.44 -20.20 20.05
N GLU A 34 -10.76 -19.14 20.81
CA GLU A 34 -11.98 -18.36 20.60
C GLU A 34 -11.94 -17.63 19.23
N PRO A 35 -12.71 -18.09 18.24
CA PRO A 35 -12.48 -17.74 16.83
C PRO A 35 -12.80 -16.27 16.52
N HIS A 36 -13.75 -15.67 17.26
CA HIS A 36 -14.13 -14.27 17.06
C HIS A 36 -13.01 -13.33 17.50
N CYS A 37 -12.56 -13.46 18.75
CA CYS A 37 -11.54 -12.57 19.29
C CYS A 37 -10.17 -12.80 18.67
N LEU A 38 -9.81 -14.05 18.29
CA LEU A 38 -8.56 -14.32 17.59
C LEU A 38 -8.51 -13.63 16.22
N ARG A 39 -9.57 -13.73 15.43
CA ARG A 39 -9.65 -13.06 14.12
C ARG A 39 -9.58 -11.54 14.25
N HIS A 40 -10.28 -10.99 15.24
CA HIS A 40 -10.25 -9.55 15.50
C HIS A 40 -8.86 -9.07 15.93
N ALA A 41 -8.22 -9.76 16.88
CA ALA A 41 -6.87 -9.50 17.34
C ALA A 41 -5.85 -9.54 16.20
N LEU A 42 -5.91 -10.60 15.37
CA LEU A 42 -5.04 -10.74 14.21
C LEU A 42 -5.28 -9.62 13.20
N SER A 43 -6.53 -9.25 12.94
CA SER A 43 -6.84 -8.16 12.01
C SER A 43 -6.25 -6.83 12.47
N LYS A 44 -6.43 -6.47 13.75
CA LYS A 44 -5.89 -5.22 14.32
C LYS A 44 -4.36 -5.22 14.36
N GLY A 45 -3.74 -6.32 14.75
CA GLY A 45 -2.29 -6.46 14.76
C GLY A 45 -1.69 -6.34 13.34
N LEU A 46 -2.33 -7.00 12.37
CA LEU A 46 -1.90 -6.97 10.98
C LEU A 46 -2.11 -5.58 10.35
N GLY A 47 -3.26 -4.95 10.61
CA GLY A 47 -3.54 -3.57 10.19
C GLY A 47 -2.53 -2.58 10.74
N LEU A 48 -2.18 -2.68 12.03
CA LEU A 48 -1.14 -1.84 12.64
C LEU A 48 0.22 -2.07 11.97
N GLY A 49 0.60 -3.33 11.71
CA GLY A 49 1.82 -3.67 11.00
C GLY A 49 1.87 -3.07 9.58
N ILE A 50 0.75 -3.09 8.86
CA ILE A 50 0.62 -2.49 7.53
C ILE A 50 0.81 -0.96 7.60
N VAL A 51 0.17 -0.29 8.56
CA VAL A 51 0.31 1.16 8.78
C VAL A 51 1.76 1.53 9.10
N LEU A 52 2.41 0.79 10.01
CA LEU A 52 3.82 1.00 10.35
C LEU A 52 4.75 0.77 9.16
N GLY A 53 4.46 -0.24 8.34
CA GLY A 53 5.15 -0.45 7.07
C GLY A 53 5.03 0.77 6.15
N GLY A 54 3.82 1.32 6.03
CA GLY A 54 3.53 2.54 5.27
C GLY A 54 4.42 3.73 5.63
N CYS A 55 4.75 3.89 6.91
CA CYS A 55 5.65 4.95 7.40
C CYS A 55 7.07 4.87 6.83
N VAL A 56 7.53 3.68 6.45
CA VAL A 56 8.93 3.42 6.06
C VAL A 56 9.10 3.22 4.55
N VAL A 57 8.06 2.76 3.85
CA VAL A 57 8.14 2.29 2.45
C VAL A 57 8.82 3.28 1.49
N LYS A 58 8.54 4.59 1.58
CA LYS A 58 9.07 5.59 0.63
C LYS A 58 10.32 6.31 1.17
N LEU A 59 10.69 6.12 2.43
CA LEU A 59 11.87 6.75 3.03
C LEU A 59 13.18 6.44 2.30
N PRO A 60 13.49 5.19 1.88
CA PRO A 60 14.72 4.91 1.15
C PRO A 60 14.85 5.72 -0.14
N GLN A 61 13.73 5.90 -0.85
CA GLN A 61 13.69 6.69 -2.07
C GLN A 61 13.87 8.18 -1.78
N LEU A 62 13.24 8.70 -0.71
CA LEU A 62 13.41 10.07 -0.25
C LEU A 62 14.88 10.38 0.08
N PHE A 63 15.53 9.51 0.86
CA PHE A 63 16.96 9.65 1.18
C PHE A 63 17.85 9.57 -0.07
N LYS A 64 17.53 8.68 -1.02
CA LYS A 64 18.27 8.57 -2.28
C LYS A 64 18.23 9.88 -3.07
N ILE A 65 17.06 10.51 -3.18
CA ILE A 65 16.89 11.80 -3.87
C ILE A 65 17.66 12.92 -3.15
N LEU A 66 17.55 13.01 -1.83
CA LEU A 66 18.27 14.03 -1.05
C LEU A 66 19.80 13.89 -1.15
N LYS A 67 20.30 12.64 -1.13
CA LYS A 67 21.73 12.35 -1.24
C LYS A 67 22.26 12.59 -2.64
N SER A 68 21.54 12.17 -3.68
CA SER A 68 21.97 12.34 -5.08
C SER A 68 21.74 13.75 -5.61
N LYS A 69 20.82 14.51 -5.00
CA LYS A 69 20.25 15.77 -5.53
C LYS A 69 19.76 15.62 -6.98
N SER A 70 19.31 14.43 -7.35
CA SER A 70 18.88 14.09 -8.70
C SER A 70 17.65 13.21 -8.68
N VAL A 71 16.76 13.48 -9.64
CA VAL A 71 15.47 12.79 -9.82
C VAL A 71 15.39 12.07 -11.15
N ALA A 72 16.56 11.76 -11.73
CA ALA A 72 16.67 10.96 -12.95
C ALA A 72 16.13 9.54 -12.71
N GLY A 73 15.37 9.01 -13.68
CA GLY A 73 14.82 7.65 -13.65
C GLY A 73 13.51 7.49 -12.87
N ILE A 74 12.92 8.57 -12.35
CA ILE A 74 11.59 8.56 -11.73
C ILE A 74 10.63 9.51 -12.45
N SER A 75 9.36 9.12 -12.51
CA SER A 75 8.31 9.85 -13.25
C SER A 75 7.52 10.75 -12.31
N LEU A 76 7.53 12.07 -12.57
CA LEU A 76 6.75 13.04 -11.82
C LEU A 76 5.25 12.73 -11.89
N SER A 77 4.76 12.39 -13.09
CA SER A 77 3.33 12.08 -13.31
C SER A 77 2.89 10.87 -12.50
N SER A 78 3.74 9.85 -12.36
CA SER A 78 3.44 8.67 -11.53
C SER A 78 3.29 9.04 -10.06
N TYR A 79 4.18 9.89 -9.52
CA TYR A 79 4.07 10.36 -8.14
C TYR A 79 2.84 11.23 -7.90
N ILE A 80 2.49 12.12 -8.83
CA ILE A 80 1.26 12.92 -8.74
C ILE A 80 0.03 12.00 -8.71
N LEU A 81 -0.03 11.01 -9.61
CA LEU A 81 -1.13 10.04 -9.62
C LEU A 81 -1.22 9.24 -8.31
N GLU A 82 -0.08 8.85 -7.72
CA GLU A 82 -0.06 8.20 -6.40
C GLU A 82 -0.59 9.13 -5.29
N VAL A 83 -0.24 10.42 -5.30
CA VAL A 83 -0.77 11.38 -4.31
C VAL A 83 -2.29 11.52 -4.46
N LEU A 84 -2.80 11.66 -5.69
CA LEU A 84 -4.24 11.76 -5.95
C LEU A 84 -4.98 10.49 -5.52
N ALA A 85 -4.45 9.30 -5.85
CA ALA A 85 -5.04 8.02 -5.46
C ALA A 85 -5.06 7.84 -3.93
N ASN A 86 -3.99 8.24 -3.23
CA ASN A 86 -3.96 8.22 -1.77
C ASN A 86 -4.98 9.19 -1.18
N ALA A 87 -5.10 10.42 -1.69
CA ALA A 87 -6.08 11.39 -1.21
C ALA A 87 -7.52 10.88 -1.37
N ILE A 88 -7.85 10.29 -2.53
CA ILE A 88 -9.16 9.66 -2.77
C ILE A 88 -9.40 8.50 -1.79
N THR A 89 -8.41 7.63 -1.60
CA THR A 89 -8.49 6.49 -0.67
C THR A 89 -8.76 6.96 0.75
N ILE A 90 -8.02 7.96 1.23
CA ILE A 90 -8.19 8.51 2.58
C ILE A 90 -9.59 9.13 2.73
N ALA A 91 -10.00 9.99 1.79
CA ALA A 91 -11.30 10.65 1.86
C ALA A 91 -12.47 9.66 1.82
N TYR A 92 -12.40 8.64 0.96
CA TYR A 92 -13.42 7.57 0.87
C TYR A 92 -13.56 6.82 2.19
N ASN A 93 -12.45 6.30 2.72
CA ASN A 93 -12.48 5.50 3.94
C ASN A 93 -12.86 6.33 5.17
N PHE A 94 -12.40 7.58 5.24
CA PHE A 94 -12.75 8.50 6.33
C PHE A 94 -14.25 8.85 6.32
N ARG A 95 -14.81 9.17 5.15
CA ARG A 95 -16.23 9.55 5.02
C ARG A 95 -17.18 8.40 5.30
N ASN A 96 -16.76 7.16 5.03
CA ASN A 96 -17.54 5.97 5.36
C ASN A 96 -17.33 5.48 6.80
N GLY A 97 -16.51 6.18 7.61
CA GLY A 97 -16.31 5.85 9.03
C GLY A 97 -15.50 4.56 9.27
N TYR A 98 -14.70 4.12 8.30
CA TYR A 98 -13.87 2.93 8.47
C TYR A 98 -12.72 3.19 9.44
N ALA A 99 -12.24 2.12 10.08
CA ALA A 99 -11.15 2.19 11.05
C ALA A 99 -9.86 2.75 10.41
N PHE A 100 -9.09 3.52 11.17
CA PHE A 100 -7.81 4.06 10.71
C PHE A 100 -6.83 2.96 10.27
N THR A 101 -6.91 1.76 10.84
CA THR A 101 -6.13 0.58 10.43
C THR A 101 -6.34 0.20 8.96
N THR A 102 -7.47 0.56 8.35
CA THR A 102 -7.79 0.26 6.95
C THR A 102 -7.06 1.18 5.97
N TYR A 103 -6.95 2.48 6.27
CA TYR A 103 -6.43 3.48 5.33
C TYR A 103 -5.23 4.28 5.85
N GLY A 104 -4.79 4.04 7.08
CA GLY A 104 -3.69 4.77 7.73
C GLY A 104 -2.37 4.65 6.98
N GLU A 105 -2.11 3.50 6.35
CA GLU A 105 -0.97 3.33 5.44
C GLU A 105 -0.99 4.37 4.32
N ALA A 106 -2.15 4.61 3.70
CA ALA A 106 -2.30 5.58 2.61
C ALA A 106 -2.03 7.02 3.07
N VAL A 107 -2.34 7.35 4.33
CA VAL A 107 -2.00 8.67 4.93
C VAL A 107 -0.49 8.86 4.97
N PHE A 108 0.24 7.90 5.56
CA PHE A 108 1.69 8.01 5.69
C PHE A 108 2.42 7.95 4.35
N ILE A 109 1.99 7.09 3.43
CA ILE A 109 2.53 7.03 2.07
C ILE A 109 2.20 8.33 1.31
N GLY A 110 0.98 8.86 1.47
CA GLY A 110 0.55 10.13 0.87
C GLY A 110 1.46 11.29 1.25
N ILE A 111 1.75 11.45 2.55
CA ILE A 111 2.67 12.48 3.05
C ILE A 111 4.07 12.34 2.43
N GLN A 112 4.61 11.12 2.40
CA GLN A 112 5.92 10.87 1.81
C GLN A 112 5.94 11.14 0.30
N ASN A 113 4.88 10.78 -0.43
CA ASN A 113 4.77 11.03 -1.87
C ASN A 113 4.62 12.52 -2.19
N ILE A 114 3.92 13.30 -1.35
CA ILE A 114 3.89 14.76 -1.47
C ILE A 114 5.30 15.33 -1.31
N ALA A 115 6.03 14.91 -0.27
CA ALA A 115 7.40 15.38 -0.05
C ALA A 115 8.32 15.05 -1.24
N ILE A 116 8.25 13.82 -1.77
CA ILE A 116 9.01 13.42 -2.96
C ILE A 116 8.62 14.28 -4.18
N THR A 117 7.32 14.47 -4.44
CA THR A 117 6.83 15.28 -5.56
C THR A 117 7.34 16.72 -5.49
N MET A 118 7.33 17.33 -4.30
CA MET A 118 7.83 18.69 -4.11
C MET A 118 9.36 18.76 -4.32
N LEU A 119 10.12 17.80 -3.80
CA LEU A 119 11.56 17.72 -4.07
C LEU A 119 11.87 17.54 -5.56
N MET A 120 11.06 16.76 -6.28
CA MET A 120 11.21 16.59 -7.73
C MET A 120 11.04 17.92 -8.49
N LEU A 121 10.04 18.71 -8.12
CA LEU A 121 9.80 20.02 -8.75
C LEU A 121 10.90 21.04 -8.39
N LEU A 122 11.43 20.99 -7.17
CA LEU A 122 12.55 21.83 -6.74
C LEU A 122 13.85 21.48 -7.49
N PHE A 123 14.24 20.21 -7.55
CA PHE A 123 15.49 19.78 -8.18
C PHE A 123 15.47 19.82 -9.71
N THR A 124 14.29 19.93 -10.33
CA THR A 124 14.15 20.18 -11.78
C THR A 124 14.11 21.67 -12.13
N GLY A 125 14.26 22.57 -11.15
CA GLY A 125 14.21 24.02 -11.36
C GLY A 125 12.81 24.55 -11.67
N ARG A 126 11.75 23.78 -11.41
CA ARG A 126 10.36 24.09 -11.74
C ARG A 126 9.58 24.57 -10.50
N ALA A 127 10.17 25.45 -9.70
CA ALA A 127 9.60 25.89 -8.42
C ALA A 127 8.20 26.51 -8.55
N ALA A 128 7.95 27.31 -9.60
CA ALA A 128 6.62 27.88 -9.86
C ALA A 128 5.57 26.79 -10.09
N LEU A 129 5.89 25.75 -10.86
CA LEU A 129 5.03 24.57 -11.04
C LEU A 129 4.84 23.82 -9.72
N GLY A 130 5.85 23.81 -8.85
CA GLY A 130 5.78 23.33 -7.47
C GLY A 130 4.67 23.98 -6.66
N VAL A 131 4.61 25.31 -6.66
CA VAL A 131 3.58 26.08 -5.93
C VAL A 131 2.18 25.79 -6.48
N VAL A 132 2.03 25.80 -7.80
CA VAL A 132 0.75 25.49 -8.45
C VAL A 132 0.31 24.07 -8.11
N THR A 133 1.21 23.10 -8.19
CA THR A 133 0.92 21.70 -7.87
C THR A 133 0.49 21.56 -6.41
N ALA A 134 1.18 22.19 -5.47
CA ALA A 134 0.80 22.17 -4.06
C ALA A 134 -0.58 22.77 -3.81
N ALA A 135 -0.87 23.94 -4.40
CA ALA A 135 -2.18 24.58 -4.29
C ALA A 135 -3.29 23.70 -4.88
N SER A 136 -3.06 23.09 -6.06
CA SER A 136 -4.00 22.16 -6.68
C SER A 136 -4.24 20.92 -5.82
N LEU A 137 -3.21 20.34 -5.21
CA LEU A 137 -3.34 19.17 -4.34
C LEU A 137 -4.13 19.49 -3.05
N VAL A 138 -3.90 20.67 -2.45
CA VAL A 138 -4.66 21.13 -1.29
C VAL A 138 -6.14 21.32 -1.66
N PHE A 139 -6.41 22.03 -2.76
CA PHE A 139 -7.78 22.27 -3.23
C PHE A 139 -8.50 20.95 -3.57
N PHE A 140 -7.82 20.05 -4.27
CA PHE A 140 -8.35 18.73 -4.61
C PHE A 140 -8.69 17.92 -3.35
N THR A 141 -7.77 17.86 -2.39
CA THR A 141 -7.98 17.14 -1.13
C THR A 141 -9.15 17.73 -0.37
N TYR A 142 -9.21 19.06 -0.20
CA TYR A 142 -10.33 19.75 0.44
C TYR A 142 -11.68 19.38 -0.20
N SER A 143 -11.73 19.41 -1.53
CA SER A 143 -12.95 19.10 -2.29
C SER A 143 -13.47 17.68 -2.05
N LEU A 144 -12.59 16.70 -1.81
CA LEU A 144 -12.99 15.32 -1.53
C LEU A 144 -13.68 15.14 -0.16
N PHE A 145 -13.32 15.96 0.83
CA PHE A 145 -13.92 15.94 2.16
C PHE A 145 -15.23 16.73 2.23
N ASP A 146 -15.41 17.72 1.35
CA ASP A 146 -16.63 18.51 1.27
C ASP A 146 -17.73 17.77 0.48
N VAL A 147 -18.80 17.38 1.18
CA VAL A 147 -19.94 16.64 0.60
C VAL A 147 -20.69 17.48 -0.45
N SER A 148 -20.64 18.81 -0.36
CA SER A 148 -21.30 19.70 -1.32
C SER A 148 -20.55 19.79 -2.65
N LEU A 149 -19.22 19.63 -2.62
CA LEU A 149 -18.37 19.64 -3.81
C LEU A 149 -18.27 18.26 -4.44
N VAL A 150 -18.07 17.22 -3.63
CA VAL A 150 -17.95 15.83 -4.09
C VAL A 150 -18.97 14.95 -3.37
N GLY A 151 -20.06 14.63 -4.06
CA GLY A 151 -21.07 13.70 -3.58
C GLY A 151 -20.54 12.28 -3.39
N GLY A 152 -21.21 11.47 -2.56
CA GLY A 152 -20.78 10.11 -2.25
C GLY A 152 -20.59 9.21 -3.48
N SER A 153 -21.50 9.27 -4.45
CA SER A 153 -21.41 8.48 -5.69
C SER A 153 -20.18 8.82 -6.54
N LEU A 154 -19.86 10.12 -6.65
CA LEU A 154 -18.65 10.57 -7.34
C LEU A 154 -17.40 10.09 -6.61
N LEU A 155 -17.38 10.17 -5.27
CA LEU A 155 -16.26 9.69 -4.48
C LEU A 155 -16.06 8.17 -4.60
N SER A 156 -17.13 7.37 -4.56
CA SER A 156 -17.09 5.93 -4.81
C SER A 156 -16.54 5.61 -6.19
N THR A 157 -16.96 6.37 -7.21
CA THR A 157 -16.46 6.20 -8.58
C THR A 157 -14.97 6.51 -8.67
N LEU A 158 -14.53 7.64 -8.08
CA LEU A 158 -13.13 8.02 -8.00
C LEU A 158 -12.31 6.95 -7.27
N TYR A 159 -12.81 6.43 -6.16
CA TYR A 159 -12.17 5.34 -5.42
C TYR A 159 -12.06 4.08 -6.27
N GLY A 160 -13.13 3.68 -6.96
CA GLY A 160 -13.11 2.56 -7.91
C GLY A 160 -12.07 2.71 -9.02
N LEU A 161 -11.85 3.94 -9.52
CA LEU A 161 -10.82 4.23 -10.51
C LEU A 161 -9.39 4.13 -9.98
N THR A 162 -9.18 4.21 -8.66
CA THR A 162 -7.85 3.97 -8.07
C THR A 162 -7.44 2.49 -8.16
N ILE A 163 -8.41 1.56 -8.20
CA ILE A 163 -8.14 0.12 -8.22
C ILE A 163 -7.39 -0.31 -9.50
N PRO A 164 -7.87 0.00 -10.73
CA PRO A 164 -7.11 -0.26 -11.96
C PRO A 164 -5.73 0.39 -11.97
N LEU A 165 -5.59 1.59 -11.38
CA LEU A 165 -4.32 2.32 -11.35
C LEU A 165 -3.26 1.51 -10.59
N VAL A 166 -3.62 0.96 -9.43
CA VAL A 166 -2.72 0.11 -8.63
C VAL A 166 -2.33 -1.17 -9.37
N ILE A 167 -3.29 -1.82 -10.04
CA ILE A 167 -3.08 -3.10 -10.74
C ILE A 167 -2.29 -2.90 -12.04
N SER A 168 -2.43 -1.77 -12.71
CA SER A 168 -1.79 -1.47 -14.00
C SER A 168 -0.26 -1.61 -13.95
N SER A 169 0.35 -1.38 -12.79
CA SER A 169 1.78 -1.55 -12.59
C SER A 169 2.25 -3.01 -12.65
N ARG A 170 1.36 -3.97 -12.36
CA ARG A 170 1.66 -5.39 -12.26
C ARG A 170 1.42 -6.14 -13.57
N ILE A 171 0.45 -5.70 -14.38
CA ILE A 171 0.08 -6.38 -15.64
C ILE A 171 1.26 -6.51 -16.61
N PRO A 172 2.04 -5.45 -16.91
CA PRO A 172 3.20 -5.59 -17.78
C PRO A 172 4.25 -6.55 -17.21
N GLN A 173 4.45 -6.53 -15.89
CA GLN A 173 5.41 -7.42 -15.22
C GLN A 173 4.98 -8.88 -15.35
N ILE A 174 3.71 -9.19 -15.09
CA ILE A 174 3.12 -10.53 -15.25
C ILE A 174 3.29 -11.03 -16.68
N TYR A 175 2.98 -10.17 -17.66
CA TYR A 175 3.10 -10.50 -19.08
C TYR A 175 4.55 -10.76 -19.48
N THR A 176 5.48 -9.87 -19.10
CA THR A 176 6.90 -10.01 -19.43
C THR A 176 7.49 -11.29 -18.86
N ILE A 177 7.21 -11.64 -17.60
CA ILE A 177 7.69 -12.88 -17.00
C ILE A 177 7.08 -14.10 -17.71
N HIS A 178 5.79 -14.05 -18.04
CA HIS A 178 5.13 -15.15 -18.73
C HIS A 178 5.71 -15.40 -20.13
N VAL A 179 5.98 -14.33 -20.89
CA VAL A 179 6.53 -14.43 -22.25
C VAL A 179 7.99 -14.83 -22.23
N ASN A 180 8.78 -14.26 -21.32
CA ASN A 180 10.22 -14.53 -21.27
C ASN A 180 10.56 -15.80 -20.49
N LYS A 181 9.60 -16.38 -19.75
CA LYS A 181 9.79 -17.57 -18.90
C LYS A 181 10.96 -17.41 -17.93
N TYR A 182 11.23 -16.18 -17.50
CA TYR A 182 12.39 -15.79 -16.72
C TYR A 182 12.05 -14.58 -15.85
N THR A 183 12.46 -14.61 -14.59
CA THR A 183 12.15 -13.58 -13.58
C THR A 183 13.18 -12.45 -13.54
N GLY A 184 14.39 -12.67 -14.06
CA GLY A 184 15.42 -11.64 -14.18
C GLY A 184 15.90 -11.10 -12.84
N GLN A 185 16.02 -9.76 -12.77
CA GLN A 185 16.48 -9.04 -11.57
C GLN A 185 15.34 -8.73 -10.58
N LEU A 186 14.17 -9.35 -10.75
CA LEU A 186 13.05 -9.16 -9.85
C LEU A 186 13.38 -9.74 -8.48
N SER A 187 13.27 -8.92 -7.44
CA SER A 187 13.51 -9.37 -6.06
C SER A 187 12.40 -10.30 -5.60
N ALA A 188 12.73 -11.58 -5.38
CA ALA A 188 11.84 -12.56 -4.78
C ALA A 188 11.24 -12.06 -3.48
N PHE A 189 12.10 -11.50 -2.62
CA PHE A 189 11.70 -10.94 -1.33
C PHE A 189 10.63 -9.85 -1.50
N ALA A 190 10.82 -8.93 -2.45
CA ALA A 190 9.83 -7.89 -2.73
C ALA A 190 8.51 -8.47 -3.24
N VAL A 191 8.55 -9.44 -4.16
CA VAL A 191 7.34 -10.06 -4.73
C VAL A 191 6.50 -10.74 -3.65
N PHE A 192 7.13 -11.58 -2.80
CA PHE A 192 6.41 -12.24 -1.71
C PHE A 192 5.90 -11.26 -0.67
N ASN A 193 6.70 -10.24 -0.32
CA ASN A 193 6.26 -9.22 0.62
C ASN A 193 5.05 -8.43 0.10
N TYR A 194 5.00 -8.12 -1.20
CA TYR A 194 3.82 -7.51 -1.81
C TYR A 194 2.60 -8.43 -1.78
N PHE A 195 2.78 -9.73 -2.07
CA PHE A 195 1.69 -10.70 -2.01
C PHE A 195 1.13 -10.85 -0.59
N PHE A 196 1.99 -11.08 0.41
CA PHE A 196 1.57 -11.19 1.80
C PHE A 196 0.95 -9.89 2.30
N GLY A 197 1.49 -8.73 1.93
CA GLY A 197 0.90 -7.44 2.28
C GLY A 197 -0.51 -7.24 1.70
N THR A 198 -0.76 -7.63 0.45
CA THR A 198 -2.12 -7.55 -0.12
C THR A 198 -3.07 -8.60 0.45
N ALA A 199 -2.59 -9.82 0.71
CA ALA A 199 -3.38 -10.86 1.36
C ALA A 199 -3.76 -10.45 2.79
N ALA A 200 -2.84 -9.80 3.49
CA ALA A 200 -3.07 -9.20 4.79
C ALA A 200 -4.18 -8.13 4.73
N ARG A 201 -4.12 -7.21 3.77
CA ARG A 201 -5.21 -6.21 3.57
C ARG A 201 -6.54 -6.85 3.20
N LEU A 202 -6.54 -7.93 2.41
CA LEU A 202 -7.76 -8.67 2.09
C LEU A 202 -8.38 -9.26 3.36
N PHE A 203 -7.57 -9.88 4.22
CA PHE A 203 -8.04 -10.40 5.50
C PHE A 203 -8.58 -9.29 6.42
N THR A 204 -7.84 -8.19 6.61
CA THR A 204 -8.32 -7.09 7.46
C THR A 204 -9.59 -6.45 6.90
N THR A 205 -9.72 -6.36 5.59
CA THR A 205 -10.95 -5.83 4.95
C THR A 205 -12.14 -6.75 5.19
N LEU A 206 -11.98 -8.07 5.05
CA LEU A 206 -13.05 -9.04 5.34
C LEU A 206 -13.51 -9.01 6.81
N VAL A 207 -12.65 -8.59 7.73
CA VAL A 207 -12.95 -8.53 9.17
C VAL A 207 -13.45 -7.15 9.61
N GLU A 208 -12.92 -6.07 9.05
CA GLU A 208 -13.15 -4.69 9.54
C GLU A 208 -14.02 -3.82 8.63
N VAL A 209 -14.28 -4.24 7.38
CA VAL A 209 -14.92 -3.38 6.36
C VAL A 209 -16.05 -4.12 5.66
N ASP A 210 -17.28 -3.63 5.83
CA ASP A 210 -18.45 -4.09 5.11
C ASP A 210 -18.68 -3.27 3.83
N ASP A 211 -17.71 -3.33 2.90
CA ASP A 211 -17.75 -2.61 1.62
C ASP A 211 -17.23 -3.49 0.47
N SER A 212 -18.12 -3.80 -0.47
CA SER A 212 -17.81 -4.63 -1.63
C SER A 212 -16.78 -4.00 -2.58
N LEU A 213 -16.71 -2.67 -2.66
CA LEU A 213 -15.77 -1.96 -3.52
C LEU A 213 -14.35 -2.01 -2.96
N VAL A 214 -14.20 -1.79 -1.65
CA VAL A 214 -12.90 -1.94 -0.95
C VAL A 214 -12.45 -3.40 -1.00
N LEU A 215 -13.38 -4.34 -0.77
CA LEU A 215 -13.10 -5.77 -0.87
C LEU A 215 -12.64 -6.16 -2.27
N LEU A 216 -13.35 -5.74 -3.32
CA LEU A 216 -12.98 -6.01 -4.71
C LEU A 216 -11.58 -5.51 -5.03
N GLY A 217 -11.23 -4.30 -4.60
CA GLY A 217 -9.89 -3.74 -4.77
C GLY A 217 -8.80 -4.63 -4.15
N ASN A 218 -9.01 -5.09 -2.92
CA ASN A 218 -8.07 -5.95 -2.22
C ASN A 218 -7.99 -7.37 -2.80
N VAL A 219 -9.12 -7.92 -3.28
CA VAL A 219 -9.14 -9.21 -3.99
C VAL A 219 -8.32 -9.13 -5.26
N LEU A 220 -8.57 -8.13 -6.11
CA LEU A 220 -7.87 -7.98 -7.38
C LEU A 220 -6.37 -7.72 -7.16
N ALA A 221 -6.01 -6.90 -6.17
CA ALA A 221 -4.62 -6.67 -5.81
C ALA A 221 -3.93 -7.96 -5.33
N THR A 222 -4.63 -8.77 -4.52
CA THR A 222 -4.10 -10.06 -4.02
C THR A 222 -3.92 -11.06 -5.15
N ILE A 223 -4.86 -11.15 -6.08
CA ILE A 223 -4.75 -12.01 -7.27
C ILE A 223 -3.55 -11.58 -8.11
N ALA A 224 -3.41 -10.29 -8.42
CA ALA A 224 -2.32 -9.79 -9.26
C ALA A 224 -0.94 -10.09 -8.64
N ASN A 225 -0.77 -9.82 -7.33
CA ASN A 225 0.50 -10.12 -6.65
C ASN A 225 0.70 -11.64 -6.43
N GLY A 226 -0.39 -12.41 -6.29
CA GLY A 226 -0.35 -13.86 -6.21
C GLY A 226 0.12 -14.51 -7.51
N ILE A 227 -0.32 -14.00 -8.66
CA ILE A 227 0.18 -14.44 -9.97
C ILE A 227 1.69 -14.19 -10.08
N LEU A 228 2.18 -13.01 -9.69
CA LEU A 228 3.60 -12.71 -9.68
C LEU A 228 4.39 -13.63 -8.76
N ALA A 229 3.88 -13.91 -7.56
CA ALA A 229 4.50 -14.85 -6.62
C ALA A 229 4.56 -16.28 -7.18
N ALA A 230 3.48 -16.75 -7.82
CA ALA A 230 3.45 -18.04 -8.48
C ALA A 230 4.43 -18.13 -9.65
N GLN A 231 4.50 -17.08 -10.48
CA GLN A 231 5.49 -16.99 -11.55
C GLN A 231 6.92 -16.96 -11.01
N MET A 232 7.15 -16.29 -9.88
CA MET A 232 8.46 -16.25 -9.22
C MET A 232 8.91 -17.64 -8.81
N LEU A 233 8.01 -18.45 -8.22
CA LEU A 233 8.29 -19.84 -7.85
C LEU A 233 8.51 -20.72 -9.09
N TYR A 234 7.64 -20.60 -10.10
CA TYR A 234 7.67 -21.46 -11.27
C TYR A 234 8.91 -21.23 -12.15
N TYR A 235 9.36 -19.98 -12.30
CA TYR A 235 10.52 -19.62 -13.12
C TYR A 235 11.79 -19.33 -12.30
N TRP A 236 11.84 -19.73 -11.02
CA TRP A 236 12.92 -19.39 -10.09
C TRP A 236 14.32 -19.72 -10.62
N ASN A 237 14.46 -20.87 -11.27
CA ASN A 237 15.74 -21.36 -11.84
C ASN A 237 15.73 -21.39 -13.37
N ALA A 238 14.79 -20.67 -14.01
CA ALA A 238 14.74 -20.67 -15.47
C ALA A 238 15.98 -19.96 -16.05
N PRO A 239 16.66 -20.55 -17.04
CA PRO A 239 17.82 -19.91 -17.66
C PRO A 239 17.40 -18.68 -18.46
N ALA A 240 18.27 -17.66 -18.49
CA ALA A 240 18.02 -16.46 -19.28
C ALA A 240 17.83 -16.80 -20.77
N PRO A 241 16.83 -16.20 -21.46
CA PRO A 241 16.63 -16.42 -22.89
C PRO A 241 17.87 -16.02 -23.69
N LYS A 242 18.45 -16.95 -24.46
CA LYS A 242 19.74 -16.77 -25.16
C LYS A 242 19.71 -15.71 -26.27
N ASP A 243 18.52 -15.38 -26.81
CA ASP A 243 18.39 -14.54 -28.02
C ASP A 243 17.87 -13.11 -27.79
N LYS A 244 17.26 -12.79 -26.63
CA LYS A 244 16.63 -11.47 -26.42
C LYS A 244 17.50 -10.39 -25.78
N TYR A 245 18.60 -10.75 -25.10
CA TYR A 245 19.43 -9.80 -24.35
C TYR A 245 20.87 -9.68 -24.86
N ARG A 246 21.22 -10.35 -25.97
CA ARG A 246 22.58 -10.40 -26.54
C ARG A 246 22.86 -9.35 -27.62
N LEU A 247 21.90 -8.45 -27.90
CA LEU A 247 21.97 -7.52 -29.03
C LEU A 247 22.83 -6.26 -28.82
N ASP A 248 23.31 -5.98 -27.61
CA ASP A 248 24.06 -4.74 -27.35
C ASP A 248 25.58 -4.92 -27.24
N SER A 249 26.08 -6.15 -27.04
CA SER A 249 27.54 -6.38 -26.89
C SER A 249 28.26 -6.73 -28.20
N LYS A 250 27.54 -7.06 -29.28
CA LYS A 250 28.14 -7.46 -30.57
C LYS A 250 28.17 -6.38 -31.66
N LYS A 251 27.82 -5.13 -31.34
CA LYS A 251 27.87 -4.00 -32.28
C LYS A 251 29.07 -3.06 -32.09
N LYS A 252 30.10 -3.49 -31.35
CA LYS A 252 31.32 -2.71 -31.05
C LYS A 252 32.65 -3.46 -31.25
N GLU A 253 32.66 -4.51 -32.08
CA GLU A 253 33.92 -5.08 -32.60
C GLU A 253 33.93 -5.01 -34.13
#